data_AF-A0A1Q6JTR1-F1
#
_entry.id   AF-A0A1Q6JTR1-F1
#
_cell.length_a   1.000
_cell.length_b   1.000
_cell.length_c   1.000
_cell.angle_alpha   90.00
_cell.angle_beta   90.00
_cell.angle_gamma   90.00
#
_symmetry.space_group_name_H-M   'P 1'
#
loop_
_entity.id
_entity.type
_entity.pdbx_description
1 polymer ?
#
loop_
_entity_poly.entity_id
_entity_poly.type
_entity_poly.pdbx_seq_one_letter_code
_entity_poly.pdbx_strand_id
1 'polypeptide(L)'
;MNVYIDNQKNHQKSIPLEDVFGKDSLRLYKTCEKIWFSWLHPYKGCYEAKIPNIWDFSLKARIPFNSSFDDEYKKFINNWLEEHPAEKKKMDDSKAEWKANFEAQFKIVAQIASKHNATIIWCGKDSNACGDQWVVSQNNEQLGVFTV
;
A
#
# COMPACT_ATOMS: atom_id res chain seq x y z
N MET A 1 1.77 22.68 -8.91
CA MET A 1 1.13 21.76 -7.94
C MET A 1 1.53 22.25 -6.55
N ASN A 2 0.58 22.54 -5.66
CA ASN A 2 0.89 23.20 -4.38
C ASN A 2 1.18 22.18 -3.27
N VAL A 3 2.24 21.39 -3.44
CA VAL A 3 2.73 20.45 -2.41
C VAL A 3 4.03 20.98 -1.85
N TYR A 4 4.13 20.98 -0.53
CA TYR A 4 5.26 21.52 0.21
C TYR A 4 5.87 20.43 1.09
N ILE A 5 7.20 20.47 1.18
CA ILE A 5 7.97 19.78 2.19
C ILE A 5 7.90 20.66 3.44
N ASP A 6 7.10 20.26 4.40
CA ASP A 6 6.93 20.94 5.67
C ASP A 6 8.17 20.75 6.56
N ASN A 7 8.81 21.86 6.90
CA ASN A 7 9.90 21.85 7.85
C ASN A 7 9.31 21.82 9.27
N GLN A 8 9.22 20.62 9.85
CA GLN A 8 8.65 20.40 11.18
C GLN A 8 9.32 21.19 12.31
N LYS A 9 10.54 21.72 12.11
CA LYS A 9 11.22 22.61 13.07
C LYS A 9 10.86 24.09 12.88
N ASN A 10 10.50 24.48 11.66
CA ASN A 10 10.06 25.83 11.34
C ASN A 10 9.18 25.82 10.08
N HIS A 11 7.87 25.70 10.26
CA HIS A 11 6.88 25.61 9.18
C HIS A 11 6.94 26.78 8.18
N GLN A 12 7.41 27.96 8.59
CA GLN A 12 7.59 29.11 7.69
C GLN A 12 8.71 28.91 6.66
N LYS A 13 9.56 27.90 6.85
CA LYS A 13 10.63 27.50 5.91
C LYS A 13 10.26 26.27 5.09
N SER A 14 8.96 26.00 4.93
CA SER A 14 8.50 24.94 4.03
C SER A 14 8.93 25.21 2.60
N ILE A 15 9.37 24.16 1.91
CA ILE A 15 9.94 24.27 0.55
C ILE A 15 8.96 23.62 -0.42
N PRO A 16 8.60 24.26 -1.55
CA PRO A 16 7.85 23.61 -2.60
C PRO A 16 8.52 22.30 -3.05
N LEU A 17 7.73 21.23 -3.24
CA LEU A 17 8.25 19.96 -3.74
C LEU A 17 8.88 20.12 -5.15
N GLU A 18 8.34 21.07 -5.92
CA GLU A 18 8.86 21.48 -7.23
C GLU A 18 10.27 22.09 -7.15
N ASP A 19 10.65 22.75 -6.06
CA ASP A 19 11.98 23.36 -5.92
C ASP A 19 13.07 22.29 -5.70
N VAL A 20 12.70 21.13 -5.15
CA VAL A 20 13.63 20.01 -4.90
C VAL A 20 13.67 19.04 -6.09
N PHE A 21 12.51 18.69 -6.65
CA PHE A 21 12.41 17.64 -7.68
C PHE A 21 12.09 18.16 -9.08
N GLY A 22 11.88 19.47 -9.24
CA GLY A 22 11.60 20.11 -10.53
C GLY A 22 10.43 19.45 -11.26
N LYS A 23 10.68 19.04 -12.51
CA LYS A 23 9.69 18.40 -13.39
C LYS A 23 9.26 17.00 -12.91
N ASP A 24 10.05 16.35 -12.06
CA ASP A 24 9.73 15.00 -11.55
C ASP A 24 8.81 15.04 -10.32
N SER A 25 8.56 16.22 -9.74
CA SER A 25 7.70 16.42 -8.56
C SER A 25 6.31 15.80 -8.70
N LEU A 26 5.61 16.05 -9.81
CA LEU A 26 4.28 15.50 -10.07
C LEU A 26 4.30 13.97 -10.18
N ARG A 27 5.34 13.42 -10.83
CA ARG A 27 5.52 11.97 -10.98
C ARG A 27 5.79 11.34 -9.62
N LEU A 28 6.67 11.95 -8.83
CA LEU A 28 6.99 11.52 -7.48
C LEU A 28 5.74 11.47 -6.60
N TYR A 29 5.01 12.58 -6.53
CA TYR A 29 3.80 12.66 -5.70
C TYR A 29 2.78 11.60 -6.09
N LYS A 30 2.47 11.45 -7.40
CA LYS A 30 1.51 10.44 -7.86
C LYS A 30 1.96 9.01 -7.55
N THR A 31 3.27 8.75 -7.58
CA THR A 31 3.80 7.43 -7.19
C THR A 31 3.66 7.21 -5.68
N CYS A 32 3.97 8.22 -4.86
CA CYS A 32 3.78 8.20 -3.42
C CYS A 32 2.31 8.02 -3.02
N GLU A 33 1.37 8.71 -3.69
CA GLU A 33 -0.08 8.56 -3.52
C GLU A 33 -0.55 7.13 -3.87
N LYS A 34 -0.04 6.55 -4.96
CA LYS A 34 -0.35 5.14 -5.30
C LYS A 34 0.12 4.16 -4.24
N ILE A 35 1.28 4.40 -3.64
CA ILE A 35 1.82 3.57 -2.55
C ILE A 35 0.90 3.69 -1.34
N TRP A 36 0.54 4.91 -0.95
CA TRP A 36 -0.37 5.15 0.17
C TRP A 36 -1.74 4.48 -0.04
N PHE A 37 -2.35 4.65 -1.22
CA PHE A 37 -3.63 4.02 -1.55
C PHE A 37 -3.56 2.49 -1.56
N SER A 38 -2.48 1.92 -2.10
CA SER A 38 -2.26 0.47 -2.10
C SER A 38 -2.04 -0.07 -0.68
N TRP A 39 -1.43 0.71 0.20
CA TRP A 39 -1.28 0.36 1.62
C TRP A 39 -2.62 0.44 2.37
N LEU A 40 -3.45 1.46 2.12
CA LEU A 40 -4.80 1.58 2.69
C LEU A 40 -5.74 0.45 2.25
N HIS A 41 -5.57 -0.03 1.03
CA HIS A 41 -6.42 -1.07 0.45
C HIS A 41 -5.58 -2.21 -0.15
N PRO A 42 -4.96 -3.05 0.70
CA PRO A 42 -4.15 -4.17 0.24
C PRO A 42 -4.99 -5.12 -0.63
N TYR A 43 -4.40 -5.55 -1.75
CA TYR A 43 -5.01 -6.49 -2.70
C TYR A 43 -6.32 -6.02 -3.35
N LYS A 44 -6.67 -4.74 -3.26
CA LYS A 44 -7.85 -4.21 -3.95
C LYS A 44 -7.76 -4.44 -5.46
N GLY A 45 -8.77 -5.09 -6.03
CA GLY A 45 -8.82 -5.44 -7.45
C GLY A 45 -8.04 -6.70 -7.82
N CYS A 46 -7.44 -7.40 -6.84
CA CYS A 46 -6.93 -8.75 -7.08
C CYS A 46 -8.06 -9.71 -7.39
N TYR A 47 -7.74 -10.79 -8.10
CA TYR A 47 -8.68 -11.87 -8.33
C TYR A 47 -9.06 -12.55 -7.02
N GLU A 48 -10.36 -12.54 -6.73
CA GLU A 48 -10.95 -13.31 -5.65
C GLU A 48 -11.66 -14.52 -6.25
N ALA A 49 -11.30 -15.71 -5.78
CA ALA A 49 -11.99 -16.93 -6.20
C ALA A 49 -13.48 -16.85 -5.84
N LYS A 50 -14.34 -17.44 -6.68
CA LYS A 50 -15.78 -17.54 -6.41
C LYS A 50 -16.08 -18.62 -5.37
N ILE A 51 -15.56 -18.42 -4.17
CA ILE A 51 -15.81 -19.29 -3.03
C ILE A 51 -17.28 -19.13 -2.63
N PRO A 52 -17.99 -20.23 -2.29
CA PRO A 52 -19.33 -20.13 -1.71
C PRO A 52 -19.33 -19.15 -0.54
N ASN A 53 -20.28 -18.22 -0.56
CA ASN A 53 -20.29 -17.13 0.41
C ASN A 53 -20.68 -17.64 1.82
N ILE A 54 -20.53 -16.79 2.82
CA ILE A 54 -20.81 -17.13 4.21
C ILE A 54 -22.26 -17.59 4.45
N TRP A 55 -23.21 -17.15 3.62
CA TRP A 55 -24.61 -17.57 3.67
C TRP A 55 -24.82 -18.96 3.08
N ASP A 56 -24.17 -19.25 1.94
CA ASP A 56 -24.20 -20.59 1.34
C ASP A 56 -23.60 -21.63 2.29
N PHE A 57 -22.55 -21.24 3.01
CA PHE A 57 -21.95 -22.05 4.06
C PHE A 57 -22.89 -22.19 5.28
N SER A 58 -23.47 -21.10 5.78
CA SER A 58 -24.32 -21.14 6.99
C SER A 58 -25.57 -22.01 6.79
N LEU A 59 -26.19 -21.95 5.60
CA LEU A 59 -27.34 -22.77 5.24
C LEU A 59 -27.02 -24.29 5.26
N LYS A 60 -25.79 -24.66 4.91
CA LYS A 60 -25.32 -26.06 4.90
C LYS A 60 -24.82 -26.52 6.26
N ALA A 61 -24.04 -25.69 6.94
CA ALA A 61 -23.37 -26.04 8.19
C ALA A 61 -24.33 -26.09 9.39
N ARG A 62 -25.39 -25.26 9.40
CA ARG A 62 -26.37 -25.13 10.52
C ARG A 62 -25.71 -24.84 11.87
N ILE A 63 -24.61 -24.08 11.86
CA ILE A 63 -23.87 -23.68 13.06
C ILE A 63 -24.33 -22.28 13.50
N PRO A 64 -24.49 -22.02 14.80
CA PRO A 64 -24.78 -20.67 15.30
C PRO A 64 -23.64 -19.70 14.97
N PHE A 65 -23.95 -18.47 14.56
CA PHE A 65 -22.95 -17.42 14.33
C PHE A 65 -22.23 -17.04 15.64
N ASN A 66 -21.07 -17.64 15.90
CA ASN A 66 -20.19 -17.38 17.03
C ASN A 66 -18.71 -17.57 16.61
N SER A 67 -17.77 -17.50 17.54
CA SER A 67 -16.34 -17.68 17.23
C SER A 67 -16.00 -19.03 16.57
N SER A 68 -16.75 -20.09 16.88
CA SER A 68 -16.60 -21.41 16.24
C SER A 68 -17.01 -21.37 14.77
N PHE A 69 -18.03 -20.59 14.44
CA PHE A 69 -18.49 -20.42 13.05
C PHE A 69 -17.40 -19.80 12.17
N ASP A 70 -16.71 -18.76 12.67
CA ASP A 70 -15.64 -18.10 11.93
C ASP A 70 -14.46 -19.06 11.64
N ASP A 71 -14.11 -19.89 12.63
CA ASP A 71 -13.03 -20.86 12.48
C ASP A 71 -13.40 -22.00 11.52
N GLU A 72 -14.65 -22.47 11.57
CA GLU A 72 -15.15 -23.48 10.63
C GLU A 72 -15.29 -22.93 9.21
N TYR A 73 -15.72 -21.68 9.05
CA TYR A 73 -15.78 -21.02 7.76
C TYR A 73 -14.38 -20.83 7.15
N LYS A 74 -13.37 -20.45 7.96
CA LYS A 74 -11.97 -20.41 7.50
C LYS A 74 -11.45 -21.78 7.06
N LYS A 75 -11.77 -22.85 7.80
CA LYS A 75 -11.42 -24.22 7.40
C LYS A 75 -12.09 -24.61 6.08
N PHE A 76 -13.37 -24.27 5.92
CA PHE A 76 -14.10 -24.51 4.67
C PHE A 76 -13.45 -23.78 3.47
N ILE A 77 -13.09 -22.51 3.64
CA ILE A 77 -12.38 -21.74 2.61
C ILE A 77 -11.07 -22.43 2.23
N ASN A 78 -10.27 -22.84 3.22
CA ASN A 78 -8.99 -23.50 2.98
C ASN A 78 -9.16 -24.84 2.25
N ASN A 79 -10.11 -25.67 2.69
CA ASN A 79 -10.40 -26.95 2.03
C ASN A 79 -10.88 -26.74 0.59
N TRP A 80 -11.77 -25.76 0.35
CA TRP A 80 -12.25 -25.46 -0.99
C TRP A 80 -11.10 -25.01 -1.93
N LEU A 81 -10.17 -24.21 -1.41
CA LEU A 81 -8.97 -23.78 -2.15
C LEU A 81 -7.99 -24.94 -2.42
N GLU A 82 -7.94 -25.95 -1.56
CA GLU A 82 -7.17 -27.18 -1.79
C GLU A 82 -7.82 -28.06 -2.87
N GLU A 83 -9.15 -28.16 -2.87
CA GLU A 83 -9.91 -28.87 -3.90
C GLU A 83 -9.88 -28.17 -5.27
N HIS A 84 -9.65 -26.85 -5.30
CA HIS A 84 -9.60 -26.04 -6.51
C HIS A 84 -8.22 -25.36 -6.69
N PRO A 85 -7.15 -26.14 -6.96
CA PRO A 85 -5.78 -25.62 -7.03
C PRO A 85 -5.60 -24.58 -8.15
N ALA A 86 -6.39 -24.66 -9.23
CA ALA A 86 -6.36 -23.68 -10.30
C ALA A 86 -6.87 -22.29 -9.85
N GLU A 87 -7.91 -22.24 -9.03
CA GLU A 87 -8.47 -21.00 -8.50
C GLU A 87 -7.55 -20.39 -7.43
N LYS A 88 -6.99 -21.25 -6.58
CA LYS A 88 -5.94 -20.86 -5.62
C LYS A 88 -4.74 -20.23 -6.33
N LYS A 89 -4.24 -20.88 -7.40
CA LYS A 89 -3.11 -20.36 -8.17
C LYS A 89 -3.40 -18.99 -8.80
N LYS A 90 -4.57 -18.79 -9.40
CA LYS A 90 -4.96 -17.48 -9.95
C LYS A 90 -4.97 -16.37 -8.89
N MET A 91 -5.49 -16.68 -7.71
CA MET A 91 -5.51 -15.75 -6.59
C MET A 91 -4.10 -15.42 -6.10
N ASP A 92 -3.24 -16.44 -5.96
CA ASP A 92 -1.85 -16.26 -5.52
C ASP A 92 -1.02 -15.48 -6.57
N ASP A 93 -1.18 -15.80 -7.86
CA ASP A 93 -0.53 -15.09 -8.96
C ASP A 93 -0.98 -13.63 -9.01
N SER A 94 -2.28 -13.36 -8.84
CA SER A 94 -2.81 -11.99 -8.81
C SER A 94 -2.29 -11.19 -7.60
N LYS A 95 -2.20 -11.82 -6.42
CA LYS A 95 -1.61 -11.20 -5.24
C LYS A 95 -0.11 -10.96 -5.40
N ALA A 96 0.60 -11.88 -6.06
CA ALA A 96 2.02 -11.75 -6.35
C ALA A 96 2.27 -10.61 -7.35
N GLU A 97 1.46 -10.50 -8.40
CA GLU A 97 1.50 -9.40 -9.36
C GLU A 97 1.22 -8.05 -8.66
N TRP A 98 0.22 -8.00 -7.79
CA TRP A 98 -0.07 -6.81 -7.00
C TRP A 98 1.12 -6.40 -6.11
N LYS A 99 1.75 -7.36 -5.41
CA LYS A 99 2.95 -7.10 -4.61
C LYS A 99 4.12 -6.61 -5.46
N ALA A 100 4.35 -7.22 -6.60
CA ALA A 100 5.40 -6.79 -7.53
C ALA A 100 5.15 -5.37 -8.05
N ASN A 101 3.90 -5.03 -8.37
CA ASN A 101 3.50 -3.68 -8.79
C ASN A 101 3.67 -2.65 -7.67
N PHE A 102 3.34 -3.03 -6.43
CA PHE A 102 3.53 -2.20 -5.24
C PHE A 102 5.02 -1.92 -5.00
N GLU A 103 5.87 -2.95 -5.00
CA GLU A 103 7.33 -2.81 -4.88
C GLU A 103 7.95 -2.01 -6.03
N ALA A 104 7.42 -2.15 -7.24
CA ALA A 104 7.87 -1.37 -8.40
C ALA A 104 7.64 0.14 -8.21
N GLN A 105 6.60 0.56 -7.48
CA GLN A 105 6.41 1.99 -7.16
C GLN A 105 7.56 2.53 -6.30
N PHE A 106 8.03 1.77 -5.29
CA PHE A 106 9.18 2.19 -4.48
C PHE A 106 10.46 2.33 -5.30
N LYS A 107 10.66 1.47 -6.31
CA LYS A 107 11.79 1.62 -7.25
C LYS A 107 11.73 2.93 -8.02
N ILE A 108 10.55 3.37 -8.44
CA ILE A 108 10.36 4.66 -9.11
C ILE A 108 10.70 5.82 -8.16
N VAL A 109 10.24 5.76 -6.91
CA VAL A 109 10.58 6.77 -5.88
C VAL A 109 12.10 6.83 -5.68
N ALA A 110 12.75 5.68 -5.53
CA ALA A 110 14.20 5.60 -5.34
C ALA A 110 14.98 6.15 -6.54
N GLN A 111 14.54 5.89 -7.77
CA GLN A 111 15.14 6.45 -8.99
C GLN A 111 15.03 7.97 -9.04
N ILE A 112 13.87 8.53 -8.69
CA ILE A 112 13.68 9.98 -8.64
C ILE A 112 14.55 10.59 -7.54
N ALA A 113 14.55 10.00 -6.34
CA ALA A 113 15.35 10.46 -5.22
C ALA A 113 16.85 10.51 -5.58
N SER A 114 17.37 9.42 -6.15
CA SER A 114 18.78 9.33 -6.59
C SER A 114 19.13 10.35 -7.67
N LYS A 115 18.25 10.62 -8.63
CA LYS A 115 18.47 11.62 -9.70
C LYS A 115 18.65 13.04 -9.14
N HIS A 116 17.99 13.35 -8.03
CA HIS A 116 18.01 14.68 -7.39
C HIS A 116 18.93 14.75 -6.16
N ASN A 117 19.79 13.74 -5.96
CA ASN A 117 20.68 13.61 -4.78
C ASN A 117 19.92 13.72 -3.44
N ALA A 118 18.67 13.26 -3.43
CA ALA A 118 17.79 13.27 -2.27
C ALA A 118 17.55 11.84 -1.76
N THR A 119 17.18 11.74 -0.49
CA THR A 119 16.71 10.53 0.17
C THR A 119 15.26 10.74 0.55
N ILE A 120 14.40 9.79 0.18
CA ILE A 120 12.98 9.82 0.49
C ILE A 120 12.65 8.58 1.32
N ILE A 121 12.05 8.77 2.50
CA ILE A 121 11.69 7.69 3.41
C ILE A 121 10.17 7.72 3.61
N TRP A 122 9.53 6.57 3.40
CA TRP A 122 8.11 6.37 3.65
C TRP A 122 7.85 6.03 5.12
N CYS A 123 6.90 6.72 5.77
CA CYS A 123 6.62 6.57 7.20
C CYS A 123 5.51 5.55 7.53
N GLY A 124 4.95 4.86 6.54
CA GLY A 124 3.77 4.01 6.71
C GLY A 124 3.95 2.67 7.44
N LYS A 125 5.11 2.39 8.03
CA LYS A 125 5.38 1.10 8.70
C LYS A 125 4.93 1.03 10.16
N ASP A 126 4.90 2.14 10.89
CA ASP A 126 4.86 2.10 12.36
C ASP A 126 3.58 2.70 12.99
N SER A 127 2.68 3.30 12.21
CA SER A 127 1.35 3.67 12.72
C SER A 127 0.29 3.80 11.61
N ASN A 128 -0.96 3.48 11.95
CA ASN A 128 -2.12 3.63 11.06
C ASN A 128 -2.37 5.10 10.61
N ALA A 129 -1.66 6.07 11.20
CA ALA A 129 -1.82 7.50 10.97
C ALA A 129 -0.68 8.14 10.13
N CYS A 130 0.30 7.35 9.65
CA CYS A 130 1.50 7.87 8.97
C CYS A 130 1.74 7.30 7.56
N GLY A 131 0.76 6.61 6.96
CA GLY A 131 0.89 5.99 5.63
C GLY A 131 1.02 6.98 4.47
N ASP A 132 0.62 8.23 4.69
CA ASP A 132 0.63 9.35 3.75
C ASP A 132 1.88 10.24 3.88
N GLN A 133 2.71 10.02 4.91
CA GLN A 133 3.87 10.87 5.20
C GLN A 133 5.16 10.36 4.55
N TRP A 134 5.94 11.31 4.03
CA TRP A 134 7.20 11.08 3.35
C TRP A 134 8.26 12.07 3.82
N VAL A 135 9.32 11.55 4.45
CA VAL A 135 10.47 12.35 4.89
C VAL A 135 11.41 12.56 3.71
N VAL A 136 11.82 13.80 3.49
CA VAL A 136 12.79 14.18 2.45
C VAL A 136 14.05 14.71 3.10
N SER A 137 15.19 14.17 2.68
CA SER A 137 16.51 14.64 3.07
C SER A 137 17.38 14.88 1.83
N GLN A 138 18.28 15.84 1.88
CA GLN A 138 19.24 16.12 0.82
C GLN A 138 20.58 16.49 1.46
N ASN A 139 21.70 16.00 0.92
CA ASN A 139 23.04 16.29 1.46
C ASN A 139 23.21 15.99 2.97
N ASN A 140 22.60 14.89 3.45
CA ASN A 140 22.56 14.48 4.87
C ASN A 140 21.78 15.42 5.81
N GLU A 141 21.08 16.43 5.29
CA GLU A 141 20.15 17.26 6.06
C GLU A 141 18.69 16.88 5.75
N GLN A 142 17.88 16.74 6.79
CA GLN A 142 16.44 16.53 6.64
C GLN A 142 15.78 17.87 6.30
N LEU A 143 15.20 17.96 5.09
CA LEU A 143 14.48 19.14 4.63
C LEU A 143 13.12 19.25 5.32
N GLY A 144 12.44 18.12 5.51
CA GLY A 144 11.13 18.08 6.15
C GLY A 144 10.32 16.86 5.74
N VAL A 145 9.00 17.00 5.81
CA VAL A 145 8.02 15.95 5.50
C VAL A 145 6.98 16.50 4.53
N PHE A 146 6.63 15.76 3.49
CA PHE A 146 5.43 16.05 2.70
C PHE A 146 4.39 14.94 2.89
N THR A 147 3.12 15.30 2.73
CA THR A 147 1.99 14.38 2.78
C THR A 147 1.42 14.17 1.39
N VAL A 148 0.88 12.97 1.14
CA VAL A 148 0.16 12.64 -0.10
C VAL A 148 -1.34 12.53 0.11
#